data_AF-A0A529Y9K7-F1
#
_entry.id   AF-A0A529Y9K7-F1
#
_cell.length_a   1.000
_cell.length_b   1.000
_cell.length_c   1.000
_cell.angle_alpha   90.00
_cell.angle_beta   90.00
_cell.angle_gamma   90.00
#
_symmetry.space_group_name_H-M   'P 1'
#
loop_
_entity.id
_entity.type
_entity.pdbx_description
1 polymer ?
#
loop_
_entity_poly.entity_id
_entity_poly.type
_entity_poly.pdbx_seq_one_letter_code
_entity_poly.pdbx_strand_id
1 'polypeptide(L)'
;MPAKRLRIGVLFGGRSAEHDVSLLSAANVMAALDPAKYDAVPIFVTREGQWLLSSFENGALETPSVGTQLCLVPGGHGRMLAVPANGAPHDLPAIDIL
;
A
#
# COMPACT_ATOMS: atom_id res chain seq x y z
N MET A 1 -7.21 9.02 25.57
CA MET A 1 -6.31 8.43 24.55
C MET A 1 -6.88 8.78 23.20
N PRO A 2 -6.16 9.41 22.27
CA PRO A 2 -6.68 9.59 20.91
C PRO A 2 -7.03 8.20 20.36
N ALA A 3 -8.20 8.08 19.75
CA ALA A 3 -8.64 6.83 19.14
C ALA A 3 -7.59 6.39 18.10
N LYS A 4 -7.18 5.11 18.15
CA LYS A 4 -6.21 4.56 17.19
C LYS A 4 -6.82 4.63 15.80
N ARG A 5 -6.19 5.38 14.89
CA ARG A 5 -6.59 5.47 13.48
C ARG A 5 -6.52 4.09 12.83
N LEU A 6 -7.51 3.79 11.99
CA LEU A 6 -7.57 2.55 11.21
C LEU A 6 -6.52 2.62 10.10
N ARG A 7 -5.64 1.63 10.01
CA ARG A 7 -4.61 1.59 8.98
C ARG A 7 -5.15 0.85 7.77
N ILE A 8 -5.26 1.55 6.64
CA ILE A 8 -5.90 1.02 5.43
C ILE A 8 -4.86 0.83 4.33
N GLY A 9 -4.74 -0.38 3.80
CA GLY A 9 -3.92 -0.67 2.63
C GLY A 9 -4.68 -0.37 1.35
N VAL A 10 -4.22 0.59 0.55
CA VAL A 10 -4.79 0.88 -0.76
C VAL A 10 -3.93 0.20 -1.81
N LEU A 11 -4.44 -0.91 -2.34
CA LEU A 11 -3.77 -1.67 -3.39
C LEU A 11 -4.14 -1.15 -4.77
N PHE A 12 -3.14 -0.99 -5.65
CA PHE A 12 -3.39 -0.48 -7.00
C PHE A 12 -2.37 -0.95 -8.03
N GLY A 13 -2.73 -0.82 -9.31
CA GLY A 13 -1.95 -1.31 -10.45
C GLY A 13 -2.31 -2.76 -10.79
N GLY A 14 -1.30 -3.63 -10.78
CA GLY A 14 -1.44 -5.06 -10.99
C GLY A 14 -1.22 -5.53 -12.42
N ARG A 15 -1.34 -6.84 -12.62
CA ARG A 15 -1.17 -7.55 -13.90
C ARG A 15 -2.46 -7.53 -14.71
N SER A 16 -2.95 -6.34 -15.06
CA SER A 16 -4.23 -6.14 -15.76
C SER A 16 -4.11 -5.13 -16.90
N ALA A 17 -5.03 -5.22 -17.87
CA ALA A 17 -5.23 -4.15 -18.86
C ALA A 17 -5.73 -2.85 -18.20
N GLU A 18 -6.34 -2.95 -17.03
CA GLU A 18 -6.84 -1.82 -16.23
C GLU A 18 -5.80 -1.22 -15.28
N HIS A 19 -4.52 -1.58 -15.43
CA HIS A 19 -3.43 -1.09 -14.57
C HIS A 19 -3.45 0.45 -14.43
N ASP A 20 -3.60 1.16 -15.55
CA ASP A 20 -3.57 2.63 -15.57
C ASP A 20 -4.86 3.23 -14.99
N VAL A 21 -5.99 2.53 -15.14
CA VAL A 21 -7.27 2.92 -14.51
C VAL A 21 -7.17 2.76 -12.99
N SER A 22 -6.57 1.68 -12.52
CA SER A 22 -6.37 1.41 -11.09
C SER A 22 -5.53 2.49 -10.40
N LEU A 23 -4.52 3.04 -11.08
CA LEU A 23 -3.71 4.16 -10.57
C LEU A 23 -4.56 5.41 -10.30
N LEU A 24 -5.41 5.79 -11.26
CA LEU A 24 -6.30 6.95 -11.10
C LEU A 24 -7.34 6.73 -9.99
N SER A 25 -7.94 5.54 -9.93
CA SER A 25 -8.89 5.19 -8.87
C SER A 25 -8.24 5.28 -7.49
N ALA A 26 -7.03 4.77 -7.34
CA ALA A 26 -6.30 4.80 -6.08
C ALA A 26 -5.92 6.23 -5.66
N ALA A 27 -5.50 7.09 -6.60
CA ALA A 27 -5.22 8.49 -6.29
C ALA A 27 -6.45 9.21 -5.74
N ASN A 28 -7.63 8.96 -6.32
CA ASN A 28 -8.90 9.51 -5.83
C ASN A 28 -9.27 8.96 -4.43
N VAL A 29 -9.07 7.66 -4.18
CA VAL A 29 -9.29 7.07 -2.86
C VAL A 29 -8.37 7.69 -1.81
N MET A 30 -7.07 7.80 -2.12
CA MET A 30 -6.08 8.39 -1.21
C MET A 30 -6.41 9.85 -0.89
N ALA A 31 -6.86 10.63 -1.88
CA ALA A 31 -7.28 12.02 -1.69
C ALA A 31 -8.59 12.15 -0.87
N ALA A 32 -9.47 11.15 -0.92
CA ALA A 32 -10.77 11.18 -0.24
C ALA A 32 -10.73 10.60 1.19
N LEU A 33 -9.69 9.84 1.55
CA LEU A 33 -9.57 9.27 2.89
C LEU A 33 -9.34 10.36 3.94
N ASP A 34 -10.17 10.35 4.98
CA ASP A 34 -10.06 11.27 6.12
C ASP A 34 -8.80 10.96 6.95
N PRO A 35 -7.77 11.83 6.96
CA PRO A 35 -6.52 11.59 7.67
C PRO A 35 -6.67 11.61 9.19
N ALA A 36 -7.78 12.17 9.72
CA ALA A 36 -8.08 12.13 11.14
C ALA A 36 -8.57 10.74 11.59
N LYS A 37 -9.13 9.94 10.66
CA LYS A 37 -9.67 8.61 10.93
C LYS A 37 -8.77 7.48 10.46
N TYR A 38 -8.07 7.70 9.35
CA TYR A 38 -7.33 6.65 8.66
C TYR A 38 -5.82 6.95 8.57
N ASP A 39 -5.06 5.88 8.52
CA ASP A 39 -3.64 5.86 8.20
C ASP A 39 -3.47 5.07 6.89
N ALA A 40 -3.51 5.78 5.77
CA ALA A 40 -3.55 5.17 4.45
C ALA A 40 -2.14 4.74 4.01
N VAL A 41 -2.00 3.49 3.58
CA VAL A 41 -0.74 2.91 3.10
C VAL A 41 -0.92 2.52 1.64
N PRO A 42 -0.36 3.30 0.69
CA PRO A 42 -0.44 2.96 -0.72
C PRO A 42 0.50 1.78 -1.05
N ILE A 43 -0.03 0.77 -1.73
CA ILE A 43 0.69 -0.43 -2.13
C ILE A 43 0.57 -0.59 -3.64
N PHE A 44 1.67 -0.38 -4.33
CA PHE A 44 1.74 -0.52 -5.77
C PHE A 44 2.01 -1.97 -6.16
N VAL A 45 1.20 -2.51 -7.06
CA VAL A 45 1.44 -3.80 -7.68
C VAL A 45 1.95 -3.58 -9.10
N THR A 46 3.15 -4.04 -9.41
CA THR A 46 3.74 -3.90 -10.73
C THR A 46 3.02 -4.78 -11.78
N ARG A 47 3.33 -4.57 -13.07
CA ARG A 47 2.78 -5.40 -14.17
C ARG A 47 3.33 -6.84 -14.17
N GLU A 48 4.39 -7.08 -13.40
CA GLU A 48 4.98 -8.38 -13.11
C GLU A 48 4.35 -9.03 -11.87
N GLY A 49 3.55 -8.27 -11.12
CA GLY A 49 2.85 -8.72 -9.90
C GLY A 49 3.65 -8.55 -8.62
N GLN A 50 4.72 -7.76 -8.62
CA GLN A 50 5.48 -7.46 -7.41
C GLN A 50 4.75 -6.38 -6.60
N TRP A 51 4.69 -6.56 -5.28
CA TRP A 51 4.03 -5.61 -4.38
C TRP A 51 5.10 -4.74 -3.75
N LEU A 52 5.00 -3.43 -3.97
CA LEU A 52 5.96 -2.43 -3.52
C LEU A 52 5.24 -1.41 -2.65
N LEU A 53 5.91 -1.03 -1.56
CA LEU A 53 5.49 0.13 -0.78
C LEU A 53 5.61 1.37 -1.65
N SER A 54 4.50 2.11 -1.76
CA SER A 54 4.42 3.36 -2.51
C SER A 54 4.28 4.54 -1.53
N SER A 55 4.25 5.75 -2.06
CA SER A 55 3.95 6.98 -1.34
C SER A 55 2.88 7.78 -2.09
N PHE A 56 2.19 8.65 -1.37
CA PHE A 56 1.22 9.59 -1.93
C PHE A 56 1.60 11.00 -1.52
N GLU A 57 2.09 11.78 -2.48
CA GLU A 57 2.57 13.14 -2.26
C GLU A 57 2.00 14.08 -3.31
N ASN A 58 1.56 15.27 -2.89
CA ASN A 58 1.03 16.31 -3.79
C ASN A 58 -0.09 15.82 -4.75
N GLY A 59 -0.90 14.84 -4.32
CA GLY A 59 -1.99 14.30 -5.13
C GLY A 59 -1.56 13.21 -6.13
N ALA A 60 -0.30 12.77 -6.10
CA ALA A 60 0.22 11.75 -7.00
C ALA A 60 0.66 10.50 -6.22
N LEU A 61 0.35 9.32 -6.78
CA LEU A 61 0.87 8.04 -6.31
C LEU A 61 2.18 7.73 -7.01
N GLU A 62 3.18 7.29 -6.25
CA GLU A 62 4.43 6.80 -6.84
C GLU A 62 4.26 5.38 -7.39
N THR A 63 4.86 5.14 -8.56
CA THR A 63 4.93 3.82 -9.21
C THR A 63 6.38 3.34 -9.25
N PRO A 64 6.96 2.98 -8.09
CA PRO A 64 8.35 2.54 -8.04
C PRO A 64 8.55 1.27 -8.85
N SER A 65 9.67 1.18 -9.57
CA SER A 65 10.15 -0.06 -10.19
C SER A 65 11.01 -0.90 -9.24
N VAL A 66 11.55 -0.27 -8.20
CA VAL A 66 12.36 -0.87 -7.13
C VAL A 66 12.01 -0.24 -5.80
N GLY A 67 12.07 -1.02 -4.72
CA GLY A 67 11.76 -0.52 -3.39
C GLY A 67 11.54 -1.63 -2.38
N THR A 68 10.92 -1.27 -1.26
CA THR A 68 10.52 -2.23 -0.22
C THR A 68 9.38 -3.09 -0.74
N GLN A 69 9.63 -4.39 -0.89
CA GLN A 69 8.58 -5.34 -1.25
C GLN A 69 7.72 -5.65 -0.03
N LEU A 70 6.44 -5.93 -0.28
CA LEU A 70 5.47 -6.24 0.76
C LEU A 70 4.94 -7.66 0.61
N CYS A 71 4.78 -8.35 1.73
CA CYS A 71 4.16 -9.67 1.77
C CYS A 71 3.12 -9.73 2.90
N LEU A 72 1.91 -10.16 2.58
CA LEU A 72 0.92 -10.50 3.60
C LEU A 72 1.17 -11.91 4.11
N VAL A 73 1.19 -12.06 5.43
CA VAL A 73 1.42 -13.35 6.07
C VAL A 73 0.13 -14.17 6.00
N PRO A 74 0.12 -15.36 5.37
CA PRO A 74 -1.06 -16.23 5.36
C PRO A 74 -1.50 -16.57 6.79
N GLY A 75 -2.79 -16.42 7.09
CA GLY A 75 -3.31 -16.58 8.46
C GLY A 75 -2.80 -15.53 9.45
N GLY A 76 -2.14 -14.47 8.98
CA GLY A 76 -1.50 -13.45 9.80
C GLY A 76 -2.44 -12.36 10.32
N HIS A 77 -3.75 -12.43 10.01
CA HIS A 77 -4.77 -11.49 10.50
C HIS A 77 -4.36 -10.01 10.34
N GLY A 78 -3.95 -9.61 9.13
CA GLY A 78 -3.48 -8.25 8.83
C GLY A 78 -1.98 -8.02 9.03
N ARG A 79 -1.21 -9.05 9.44
CA ARG A 79 0.25 -8.97 9.47
C ARG A 79 0.85 -8.84 8.07
N MET A 80 1.79 -7.93 7.95
CA MET A 80 2.52 -7.64 6.72
C MET A 80 4.02 -7.59 7.02
N LEU A 81 4.83 -8.15 6.12
CA LEU A 81 6.28 -8.11 6.16
C LEU A 81 6.79 -7.14 5.10
N ALA A 82 7.69 -6.25 5.51
CA ALA A 82 8.49 -5.43 4.62
C ALA A 82 9.81 -6.16 4.31
N VAL A 83 10.11 -6.27 3.01
CA VAL A 83 11.36 -6.82 2.48
C VAL A 83 12.10 -5.69 1.75
N PRO A 84 12.93 -4.91 2.45
CA PRO A 84 13.67 -3.81 1.83
C PRO A 84 14.71 -4.35 0.84
N ALA A 85 15.05 -3.55 -0.18
CA ALA A 85 16.12 -3.90 -1.12
C ALA A 85 17.47 -4.10 -0.41
N ASN A 86 17.71 -3.31 0.65
CA ASN A 86 18.89 -3.40 1.50
C ASN A 86 18.44 -3.52 2.96
N GLY A 87 18.64 -4.67 3.59
CA GLY A 87 18.35 -4.90 5.01
C GLY A 87 17.61 -6.21 5.28
N ALA A 88 17.37 -6.50 6.55
CA ALA A 88 16.61 -7.67 6.96
C ALA A 88 15.09 -7.40 6.81
N PRO A 89 14.31 -8.43 6.42
CA PRO A 89 12.86 -8.37 6.51
C PRO A 89 12.40 -8.06 7.94
N HIS A 90 11.33 -7.26 8.06
CA HIS A 90 10.75 -6.89 9.35
C HIS A 90 9.23 -6.76 9.27
N ASP A 91 8.54 -6.97 10.39
CA ASP A 91 7.09 -6.78 10.47
C ASP A 91 6.73 -5.30 10.35
N LEU A 92 5.66 -5.03 9.59
CA LEU A 92 4.96 -3.76 9.59
C LEU A 92 3.75 -3.83 10.53
N PRO A 93 3.29 -2.68 11.06
CA PRO A 93 2.05 -2.64 11.83
C PRO A 93 0.88 -3.20 11.02
N ALA A 94 0.01 -3.92 11.72
CA ALA A 94 -1.14 -4.60 11.11
C ALA A 94 -2.00 -3.63 10.28
N ILE A 95 -2.49 -4.14 9.16
CA ILE A 95 -3.26 -3.39 8.17
C ILE A 95 -4.61 -4.05 7.93
N ASP A 96 -5.63 -3.22 7.81
CA ASP A 96 -6.91 -3.60 7.24
C ASP A 96 -6.85 -3.30 5.74
N ILE A 97 -7.15 -4.29 4.90
CA ILE A 97 -7.10 -4.13 3.44
C ILE A 97 -8.53 -3.97 2.94
N LEU A 98 -8.75 -2.95 2.12
CA LEU A 98 -10.02 -2.64 1.48
C LEU A 98 -9.97 -3.02 0.00
#